data_AF-A0A0J6S4D9-F1
#
_entry.id   AF-A0A0J6S4D9-F1
#
_cell.length_a   1.000
_cell.length_b   1.000
_cell.length_c   1.000
_cell.angle_alpha   90.00
_cell.angle_beta   90.00
_cell.angle_gamma   90.00
#
_symmetry.space_group_name_H-M   'P 1'
#
loop_
_entity.id
_entity.type
_entity.pdbx_description
1 polymer ?
#
loop_
_entity_poly.entity_id
_entity_poly.type
_entity_poly.pdbx_seq_one_letter_code
_entity_poly.pdbx_strand_id
1 'polypeptide(L)'
;MINALSHVNWLAVLVASAAHFILGGIWFAALVGDHYAAALGIADQPRQKPGPLFLAGPFVCGAITITTTATLLRALGITTYSDALALGALVGVGYLVPMTVTIAINPLFPRPFAYALLNAPFFVAGSLMSCAILVALS
;
A
#
# COMPACT_ATOMS: atom_id res chain seq x y z
N MET A 1 9.08 -3.34 21.68
CA MET A 1 8.87 -3.01 20.25
C MET A 1 10.10 -3.29 19.40
N ILE A 2 11.30 -2.83 19.73
CA ILE A 2 12.53 -3.17 18.97
C ILE A 2 12.80 -4.69 18.93
N ASN A 3 12.60 -5.41 20.04
CA ASN A 3 12.69 -6.87 20.05
C ASN A 3 11.63 -7.58 19.18
N ALA A 4 10.54 -6.90 18.78
CA ALA A 4 9.55 -7.53 17.90
C ALA A 4 10.10 -7.71 16.48
N LEU A 5 10.98 -6.81 16.01
CA LEU A 5 11.64 -6.90 14.70
C LEU A 5 12.48 -8.18 14.57
N SER A 6 13.17 -8.60 15.63
CA SER A 6 14.01 -9.82 15.61
C SER A 6 13.19 -11.12 15.52
N HIS A 7 11.88 -11.05 15.70
CA HIS A 7 10.98 -12.22 15.65
C HIS A 7 9.97 -12.15 14.49
N VAL A 8 10.17 -11.24 13.53
CA VAL A 8 9.35 -11.17 12.31
C VAL A 8 9.64 -12.37 11.40
N ASN A 9 8.59 -12.99 10.87
CA ASN A 9 8.74 -13.98 9.80
C ASN A 9 9.05 -13.26 8.48
N TRP A 10 10.31 -13.30 8.05
CA TRP A 10 10.76 -12.65 6.81
C TRP A 10 10.18 -13.26 5.54
N LEU A 11 9.83 -14.54 5.55
CA LEU A 11 9.11 -15.16 4.42
C LEU A 11 7.71 -14.54 4.29
N ALA A 12 7.00 -14.35 5.41
CA ALA A 12 5.69 -13.71 5.41
C ALA A 12 5.77 -12.27 4.87
N VAL A 13 6.79 -11.51 5.28
CA VAL A 13 7.04 -10.15 4.78
C VAL A 13 7.30 -10.16 3.28
N LEU A 14 8.15 -11.07 2.79
CA LEU A 14 8.46 -11.17 1.35
C LEU A 14 7.21 -11.50 0.53
N VAL A 15 6.40 -12.48 0.97
CA VAL A 15 5.17 -12.89 0.30
C VAL A 15 4.14 -11.75 0.28
N ALA A 16 3.94 -11.08 1.42
CA ALA A 16 3.04 -9.93 1.50
C ALA A 16 3.52 -8.78 0.61
N SER A 17 4.84 -8.52 0.55
CA SER A 17 5.41 -7.46 -0.30
C SER A 17 5.25 -7.76 -1.78
N ALA A 18 5.48 -8.99 -2.21
CA ALA A 18 5.23 -9.43 -3.57
C ALA A 18 3.74 -9.31 -3.93
N ALA A 19 2.85 -9.76 -3.05
CA ALA A 19 1.41 -9.64 -3.25
C ALA A 19 0.95 -8.17 -3.36
N HIS A 20 1.45 -7.30 -2.49
CA HIS A 20 1.15 -5.86 -2.51
C HIS A 20 1.63 -5.20 -3.81
N PHE A 21 2.82 -5.56 -4.29
CA PHE A 21 3.35 -5.08 -5.54
C PHE A 21 2.54 -5.53 -6.76
N ILE A 22 2.16 -6.82 -6.79
CA ILE A 22 1.27 -7.36 -7.83
C ILE A 22 -0.09 -6.65 -7.80
N LEU A 23 -0.66 -6.43 -6.60
CA LEU A 23 -1.89 -5.67 -6.43
C LEU A 23 -1.75 -4.26 -7.03
N GLY A 24 -0.64 -3.56 -6.76
CA GLY A 24 -0.38 -2.23 -7.32
C GLY A 24 -0.29 -2.24 -8.83
N GLY A 25 0.42 -3.23 -9.40
CA GLY A 25 0.49 -3.44 -10.84
C GLY A 25 -0.90 -3.64 -11.46
N ILE A 26 -1.72 -4.54 -10.91
CA ILE A 26 -3.09 -4.78 -11.39
C ILE A 26 -3.96 -3.52 -11.24
N TRP A 27 -3.89 -2.87 -10.07
CA TRP A 27 -4.72 -1.71 -9.76
C TRP A 27 -4.47 -0.56 -10.74
N PHE A 28 -3.21 -0.12 -10.85
CA PHE A 28 -2.87 1.07 -11.63
C PHE A 28 -2.65 0.79 -13.12
N ALA A 29 -2.35 -0.44 -13.54
CA ALA A 29 -2.23 -0.76 -14.96
C ALA A 29 -3.56 -1.20 -15.60
N ALA A 30 -4.42 -1.91 -14.86
CA ALA A 30 -5.63 -2.53 -15.44
C ALA A 30 -6.94 -1.94 -14.91
N LEU A 31 -7.08 -1.72 -13.60
CA LEU A 31 -8.37 -1.33 -13.02
C LEU A 31 -8.66 0.16 -13.15
N VAL A 32 -7.69 1.01 -12.84
CA VAL A 32 -7.90 2.46 -12.77
C VAL A 32 -6.93 3.28 -13.61
N GLY A 33 -6.11 2.66 -14.47
CA GLY A 33 -5.01 3.33 -15.17
C GLY A 33 -5.41 4.59 -15.94
N ASP A 34 -6.48 4.52 -16.74
CA ASP A 34 -6.94 5.67 -17.53
C ASP A 34 -7.53 6.78 -16.65
N HIS A 35 -8.27 6.42 -15.61
CA HIS A 35 -8.78 7.37 -14.62
C HIS A 35 -7.65 8.02 -13.83
N TYR A 36 -6.60 7.27 -13.51
CA TYR A 36 -5.42 7.76 -12.81
C TYR A 36 -4.63 8.74 -13.69
N ALA A 37 -4.42 8.42 -14.96
CA ALA A 37 -3.82 9.35 -15.93
C ALA A 37 -4.66 10.63 -16.10
N ALA A 38 -5.99 10.52 -16.15
CA ALA A 38 -6.89 11.66 -16.21
C ALA A 38 -6.88 12.50 -14.91
N ALA A 39 -6.73 11.88 -13.74
CA ALA A 39 -6.59 12.60 -12.47
C ALA A 39 -5.26 13.35 -12.36
N LEU A 40 -4.21 12.82 -12.99
CA LEU A 40 -2.89 13.45 -13.10
C LEU A 40 -2.81 14.52 -14.21
N GLY A 41 -3.82 14.64 -15.07
CA GLY A 41 -3.79 15.56 -16.21
C GLY A 41 -2.84 15.14 -17.34
N ILE A 42 -2.50 13.85 -17.41
CA ILE A 42 -1.57 13.29 -18.40
C ILE A 42 -2.23 12.32 -19.38
N ALA A 43 -3.57 12.26 -19.41
CA ALA A 43 -4.32 11.32 -20.25
C ALA A 43 -4.03 11.46 -21.75
N ASP A 44 -3.75 12.68 -22.22
CA ASP A 44 -3.44 12.96 -23.62
C ASP A 44 -1.94 12.75 -23.96
N GLN A 45 -1.12 12.42 -22.97
CA GLN A 45 0.30 12.17 -23.18
C GLN A 45 0.54 10.73 -23.65
N PRO A 46 1.51 10.49 -24.55
CA PRO A 46 1.85 9.13 -24.96
C PRO A 46 2.32 8.32 -23.74
N ARG A 47 1.81 7.10 -23.60
CA ARG A 47 2.22 6.19 -22.52
C ARG A 47 3.72 5.94 -22.60
N GLN A 48 4.44 6.40 -21.59
CA GLN A 48 5.87 6.15 -21.46
C GLN A 48 6.11 4.82 -20.75
N LYS A 49 7.19 4.13 -21.11
CA LYS A 49 7.61 2.94 -20.38
C LYS A 49 8.04 3.38 -18.96
N PRO A 50 7.49 2.77 -17.90
CA PRO A 50 7.84 3.16 -16.53
C PRO A 50 9.33 2.97 -16.29
N GLY A 51 9.98 4.01 -15.78
CA GLY A 51 11.39 3.97 -15.41
C GLY A 51 11.62 3.05 -14.19
N PRO A 52 12.87 2.61 -13.93
CA PRO A 52 13.19 1.71 -12.84
C PRO A 52 12.69 2.19 -11.47
N LEU A 53 12.77 3.50 -11.20
CA LEU A 53 12.31 4.10 -9.94
C LEU A 53 10.79 4.00 -9.75
N PHE A 54 10.02 4.06 -10.84
CA PHE A 54 8.56 3.94 -10.80
C PHE A 54 8.11 2.53 -10.41
N LEU A 55 8.98 1.54 -10.60
CA LEU A 55 8.72 0.15 -10.25
C LEU A 55 9.35 -0.23 -8.90
N ALA A 56 10.65 0.04 -8.74
CA ALA A 56 11.40 -0.31 -7.54
C ALA A 56 10.99 0.52 -6.32
N GLY A 57 10.64 1.80 -6.51
CA GLY A 57 10.22 2.70 -5.44
C GLY A 57 9.01 2.17 -4.67
N PRO A 58 7.88 1.91 -5.33
CA PRO A 58 6.69 1.34 -4.68
C PRO A 58 6.96 -0.02 -4.02
N PHE A 59 7.78 -0.88 -4.65
CA PHE A 59 8.13 -2.17 -4.07
C PHE A 59 8.90 -2.02 -2.74
N VAL A 60 9.96 -1.21 -2.74
CA VAL A 60 10.80 -1.00 -1.54
C VAL A 60 10.02 -0.29 -0.44
N CYS A 61 9.29 0.78 -0.76
CA CYS A 61 8.45 1.47 0.22
C CYS A 61 7.36 0.56 0.78
N GLY A 62 6.70 -0.23 -0.07
CA GLY A 62 5.71 -1.21 0.35
C GLY A 62 6.30 -2.26 1.30
N ALA A 63 7.48 -2.80 0.99
CA ALA A 63 8.16 -3.76 1.85
C ALA A 63 8.52 -3.17 3.23
N ILE A 64 8.93 -1.91 3.27
CA ILE A 64 9.17 -1.20 4.55
C ILE A 64 7.86 -1.08 5.34
N THR A 65 6.77 -0.63 4.73
CA THR A 65 5.45 -0.53 5.38
C THR A 65 4.99 -1.88 5.92
N ILE A 66 5.12 -2.95 5.13
CA ILE A 66 4.72 -4.31 5.52
C ILE A 66 5.59 -4.84 6.66
N THR A 67 6.89 -4.55 6.65
CA THR A 67 7.79 -4.88 7.77
C THR A 67 7.35 -4.18 9.06
N THR A 68 6.96 -2.90 8.98
CA THR A 68 6.38 -2.17 10.11
C THR A 68 5.08 -2.83 10.58
N THR A 69 4.17 -3.20 9.68
CA THR A 69 2.93 -3.91 10.03
C THR A 69 3.20 -5.25 10.72
N ALA A 70 4.14 -6.06 10.21
CA ALA A 70 4.54 -7.32 10.82
C ALA A 70 5.10 -7.11 12.24
N THR A 71 5.89 -6.06 12.42
CA THR A 71 6.42 -5.67 13.74
C THR A 71 5.30 -5.26 14.70
N LEU A 72 4.29 -4.52 14.22
CA LEU A 72 3.13 -4.12 15.01
C LEU A 72 2.27 -5.33 15.42
N LEU A 73 1.98 -6.25 14.49
CA LEU A 73 1.25 -7.49 14.79
C LEU A 73 1.93 -8.25 15.95
N ARG A 74 3.25 -8.42 15.88
CA ARG A 74 4.04 -9.07 16.94
C ARG A 74 4.03 -8.27 18.24
N ALA A 75 4.27 -6.95 18.18
CA ALA A 75 4.34 -6.10 19.36
C ALA A 75 3.01 -6.01 20.12
N LEU A 76 1.90 -6.12 19.41
CA LEU A 76 0.53 -6.10 19.96
C LEU A 76 0.01 -7.51 20.29
N GLY A 77 0.77 -8.57 20.02
CA GLY A 77 0.34 -9.95 20.26
C GLY A 77 -0.83 -10.41 19.38
N ILE A 78 -1.00 -9.82 18.20
CA ILE A 78 -2.09 -10.13 17.28
C ILE A 78 -1.78 -11.42 16.52
N THR A 79 -2.64 -12.42 16.67
CA THR A 79 -2.53 -13.74 16.02
C THR A 79 -3.81 -14.17 15.28
N THR A 80 -4.89 -13.41 15.39
CA THR A 80 -6.18 -13.71 14.76
C THR A 80 -6.39 -12.88 13.50
N TYR A 81 -7.14 -13.43 12.54
CA TYR A 81 -7.51 -12.67 11.33
C TYR A 81 -8.37 -11.43 11.64
N SER A 82 -9.28 -11.52 12.61
CA SER A 82 -10.16 -10.40 12.96
C SER A 82 -9.35 -9.19 13.46
N ASP A 83 -8.42 -9.42 14.38
CA ASP A 83 -7.63 -8.34 14.97
C ASP A 83 -6.60 -7.79 13.97
N ALA A 84 -6.05 -8.64 13.12
CA ALA A 84 -5.14 -8.22 12.07
C ALA A 84 -5.84 -7.40 10.98
N LEU A 85 -7.04 -7.78 10.58
CA LEU A 85 -7.87 -6.97 9.67
C LEU A 85 -8.30 -5.66 10.32
N ALA A 86 -8.61 -5.66 11.62
CA ALA A 86 -8.87 -4.43 12.36
C ALA A 86 -7.64 -3.50 12.38
N LEU A 87 -6.44 -4.04 12.61
CA LEU A 87 -5.19 -3.29 12.50
C LEU A 87 -4.97 -2.75 11.08
N GLY A 88 -5.18 -3.58 10.05
CA GLY A 88 -5.06 -3.17 8.65
C GLY A 88 -6.05 -2.06 8.27
N ALA A 89 -7.29 -2.14 8.76
CA ALA A 89 -8.28 -1.08 8.59
C ALA A 89 -7.87 0.20 9.32
N LEU A 90 -7.40 0.08 10.57
CA LEU A 90 -6.94 1.22 11.37
C LEU A 90 -5.75 1.91 10.71
N VAL A 91 -4.77 1.16 10.21
CA VAL A 91 -3.61 1.71 9.52
C VAL A 91 -3.99 2.29 8.16
N GLY A 92 -4.74 1.54 7.36
CA GLY A 92 -5.20 1.97 6.04
C GLY A 92 -6.00 3.26 6.11
N VAL A 93 -7.05 3.28 6.93
CA VAL A 93 -7.96 4.43 7.05
C VAL A 93 -7.36 5.54 7.91
N GLY A 94 -6.72 5.21 9.04
CA GLY A 94 -6.23 6.21 9.99
C GLY A 94 -4.93 6.90 9.56
N TYR A 95 -4.06 6.22 8.81
CA TYR A 95 -2.80 6.80 8.34
C TYR A 95 -2.76 6.97 6.82
N LEU A 96 -3.01 5.91 6.05
CA LEU A 96 -2.72 5.92 4.62
C LEU A 96 -3.70 6.78 3.81
N VAL A 97 -4.99 6.77 4.17
CA VAL A 97 -6.00 7.63 3.53
C VAL A 97 -5.66 9.12 3.74
N PRO A 98 -5.49 9.65 4.97
CA PRO A 98 -5.07 11.04 5.18
C PRO A 98 -3.76 11.39 4.49
N MET A 99 -2.74 10.52 4.56
CA MET A 99 -1.46 10.75 3.87
C MET A 99 -1.65 10.91 2.36
N THR A 100 -2.48 10.07 1.75
CA THR A 100 -2.82 10.15 0.32
C THR A 100 -3.51 11.47 -0.01
N VAL A 101 -4.45 11.91 0.83
CA VAL A 101 -5.14 13.20 0.63
C VAL A 101 -4.16 14.37 0.78
N THR A 102 -3.27 14.36 1.77
CA THR A 102 -2.23 15.38 1.96
C THR A 102 -1.30 15.49 0.75
N ILE A 103 -0.91 14.35 0.16
CA ILE A 103 -0.14 14.33 -1.10
C ILE A 103 -0.98 14.95 -2.22
N ALA A 104 -2.24 14.53 -2.34
CA ALA A 104 -3.10 14.91 -3.44
C ALA A 104 -3.42 16.41 -3.47
N ILE A 105 -3.61 17.07 -2.32
CA ILE A 105 -3.90 18.52 -2.26
C ILE A 105 -2.69 19.41 -2.61
N ASN A 106 -1.54 18.82 -2.93
CA ASN A 106 -0.42 19.58 -3.47
C ASN A 106 -0.85 20.31 -4.77
N PRO A 107 -0.50 21.59 -4.96
CA PRO A 107 -0.91 22.39 -6.12
C PRO A 107 -0.54 21.82 -7.50
N LEU A 108 0.39 20.86 -7.55
CA LEU A 108 0.80 20.19 -8.79
C LEU A 108 -0.22 19.14 -9.28
N PHE A 109 -1.15 18.67 -8.44
CA PHE A 109 -2.19 17.73 -8.85
C PHE A 109 -3.43 18.49 -9.37
N PRO A 110 -3.80 18.34 -10.66
CA PRO A 110 -4.91 19.09 -11.24
C PRO A 110 -6.28 18.65 -10.72
N ARG A 111 -6.40 17.39 -10.28
CA ARG A 111 -7.65 16.82 -9.74
C ARG A 111 -7.37 16.11 -8.41
N PRO A 112 -7.12 16.86 -7.33
CA PRO A 112 -6.62 16.31 -6.06
C PRO A 112 -7.53 15.22 -5.48
N PHE A 113 -8.85 15.48 -5.39
CA PHE A 113 -9.78 14.50 -4.82
C PHE A 113 -10.01 13.29 -5.73
N ALA A 114 -9.92 13.45 -7.05
CA ALA A 114 -9.98 12.32 -7.97
C ALA A 114 -8.73 11.43 -7.80
N TYR A 115 -7.55 12.03 -7.68
CA TYR A 115 -6.33 11.30 -7.36
C TYR A 115 -6.47 10.55 -6.03
N ALA A 116 -6.92 11.22 -4.98
CA ALA A 116 -7.10 10.58 -3.67
C ALA A 116 -8.10 9.41 -3.74
N LEU A 117 -9.22 9.58 -4.43
CA LEU A 117 -10.25 8.54 -4.59
C LEU A 117 -9.74 7.29 -5.29
N LEU A 118 -8.79 7.43 -6.23
CA LEU A 118 -8.22 6.29 -6.96
C LEU A 118 -7.10 5.58 -6.18
N ASN A 119 -6.37 6.30 -5.33
CA ASN A 119 -5.19 5.78 -4.61
C ASN A 119 -5.53 5.28 -3.21
N ALA A 120 -6.39 5.98 -2.47
CA ALA A 120 -6.65 5.66 -1.08
C ALA A 120 -7.26 4.25 -0.90
N PRO A 121 -8.20 3.78 -1.74
CA PRO A 121 -8.71 2.41 -1.64
C PRO A 121 -7.64 1.34 -1.91
N PHE A 122 -6.68 1.61 -2.81
CA PHE A 122 -5.55 0.71 -3.03
C PHE A 122 -4.73 0.51 -1.75
N PHE A 123 -4.42 1.60 -1.04
CA PHE A 123 -3.66 1.51 0.21
C PHE A 123 -4.42 0.79 1.33
N VAL A 124 -5.73 1.00 1.44
CA VAL A 124 -6.58 0.28 2.41
C VAL A 124 -6.64 -1.22 2.07
N ALA A 125 -6.94 -1.57 0.81
CA ALA A 125 -6.99 -2.95 0.36
C ALA A 125 -5.63 -3.65 0.53
N GLY A 126 -4.55 -2.96 0.17
CA GLY A 126 -3.19 -3.45 0.35
C GLY A 126 -2.80 -3.66 1.81
N SER A 127 -3.25 -2.78 2.72
CA SER A 127 -3.01 -2.93 4.16
C SER A 127 -3.75 -4.14 4.74
N LEU A 128 -5.04 -4.30 4.40
CA LEU A 128 -5.85 -5.45 4.81
C LEU A 128 -5.26 -6.77 4.29
N MET A 129 -4.93 -6.82 3.00
CA MET A 129 -4.33 -7.99 2.37
C MET A 129 -2.99 -8.35 3.02
N SER A 130 -2.14 -7.36 3.28
CA SER A 130 -0.84 -7.59 3.94
C SER A 130 -1.03 -8.16 5.34
N CYS A 131 -1.97 -7.63 6.12
CA CYS A 131 -2.27 -8.16 7.46
C CYS A 131 -2.76 -9.62 7.41
N ALA A 132 -3.65 -9.94 6.46
CA ALA A 132 -4.14 -11.31 6.27
C ALA A 132 -3.00 -12.28 5.90
N ILE A 133 -2.13 -11.90 4.97
CA ILE A 133 -0.97 -12.74 4.57
C ILE A 133 0.00 -12.92 5.73
N LEU A 134 0.29 -11.84 6.47
CA LEU A 134 1.21 -11.89 7.59
C LEU A 134 0.71 -12.84 8.68
N VAL A 135 -0.59 -12.82 9.02
CA VAL A 135 -1.18 -13.77 9.99
C VAL A 135 -1.27 -15.19 9.45
N ALA A 136 -1.58 -15.37 8.16
CA ALA A 136 -1.62 -16.70 7.56
C ALA A 136 -0.28 -17.44 7.64
N LEU A 137 0.82 -16.70 7.76
CA LEU A 137 2.19 -17.21 7.77
C LEU A 137 2.93 -16.93 9.09
N SER A 138 2.25 -16.42 10.12
CA SER A 138 2.87 -15.92 11.37
C SER A 138 3.27 -16.98 12.38
#